data_AF-A0A4P5P325-F1
#
_entry.id   AF-A0A4P5P325-F1
#
_cell.length_a   1.000
_cell.length_b   1.000
_cell.length_c   1.000
_cell.angle_alpha   90.00
_cell.angle_beta   90.00
_cell.angle_gamma   90.00
#
_symmetry.space_group_name_H-M   'P 1'
#
loop_
_entity.id
_entity.type
_entity.pdbx_description
1 polymer ?
#
loop_
_entity_poly.entity_id
_entity_poly.type
_entity_poly.pdbx_seq_one_letter_code
_entity_poly.pdbx_strand_id
1 'polypeptide(L)' 'MRAKLLAPAATKTEFGQIAANTDTYDYDQAFGTYHTSEEMAQFLLQLYDSSYTVDWVNRETFTFELSNPRFPIAKRSK' A
#
# COMPACT_ATOMS: atom_id res chain seq x y z
N MET A 1 17.93 -8.11 -13.59
CA MET A 1 16.82 -7.34 -12.97
C MET A 1 16.08 -8.24 -11.99
N ARG A 2 15.56 -7.69 -10.89
CA ARG A 2 14.69 -8.41 -9.94
C ARG A 2 13.33 -7.69 -9.91
N ALA A 3 12.24 -8.44 -9.79
CA ALA A 3 10.94 -7.84 -9.58
C ALA A 3 10.91 -7.08 -8.25
N LYS A 4 10.27 -5.91 -8.25
CA LYS A 4 10.00 -5.09 -7.07
C LYS A 4 8.50 -5.09 -6.85
N LEU A 5 8.06 -5.27 -5.61
CA LEU A 5 6.65 -5.35 -5.25
C LEU A 5 6.31 -4.23 -4.27
N LEU A 6 5.47 -3.31 -4.72
CA LEU A 6 4.83 -2.31 -3.86
C LEU A 6 3.47 -2.88 -3.43
N ALA A 7 3.28 -3.08 -2.13
CA ALA A 7 2.06 -3.60 -1.52
C ALA A 7 1.34 -2.46 -0.78
N PRO A 8 0.48 -1.69 -1.47
CA PRO A 8 -0.25 -0.57 -0.89
C PRO A 8 -1.31 -1.05 0.11
N ALA A 9 -1.76 -0.11 0.96
CA ALA A 9 -2.99 -0.22 1.73
C ALA A 9 -4.02 0.79 1.19
N ALA A 10 -4.76 1.48 2.07
CA ALA A 10 -5.67 2.55 1.66
C ALA A 10 -4.86 3.69 1.00
N THR A 11 -5.15 3.95 -0.28
CA THR A 11 -4.55 5.04 -1.06
C THR A 11 -5.65 5.89 -1.66
N LYS A 12 -5.55 7.21 -1.47
CA LYS A 12 -6.46 8.22 -2.03
C LYS A 12 -6.27 8.31 -3.53
N THR A 13 -7.20 7.68 -4.24
CA THR A 13 -7.27 7.57 -5.69
C THR A 13 -8.73 7.62 -6.13
N GLU A 14 -8.98 7.72 -7.42
CA GLU A 14 -10.31 7.60 -7.99
C GLU A 14 -10.90 6.18 -7.88
N PHE A 15 -10.10 5.15 -7.54
CA PHE A 15 -10.59 3.76 -7.46
C PHE A 15 -11.74 3.59 -6.47
N GLY A 16 -11.66 4.21 -5.29
CA GLY A 16 -12.73 4.12 -4.29
C GLY A 16 -14.04 4.71 -4.80
N GLN A 17 -13.96 5.87 -5.45
CA GLN A 17 -15.09 6.56 -6.05
C GLN A 17 -15.71 5.73 -7.19
N ILE A 18 -14.89 5.28 -8.12
CA ILE A 18 -15.33 4.50 -9.30
C ILE A 18 -15.95 3.17 -8.86
N ALA A 19 -15.32 2.46 -7.91
CA ALA A 19 -15.83 1.19 -7.41
C ALA A 19 -17.15 1.33 -6.63
N ALA A 20 -17.33 2.45 -5.92
CA ALA A 20 -18.55 2.74 -5.19
C ALA A 20 -19.65 3.38 -6.06
N ASN A 21 -19.38 3.70 -7.33
CA ASN A 21 -20.30 4.35 -8.26
C ASN A 21 -20.96 5.61 -7.66
N THR A 22 -20.14 6.49 -7.09
CA THR A 22 -20.54 7.74 -6.44
C THR A 22 -19.82 8.92 -7.08
N ASP A 23 -20.44 10.11 -7.08
CA ASP A 23 -19.81 11.34 -7.59
C ASP A 23 -18.77 11.91 -6.62
N THR A 24 -18.84 11.53 -5.34
CA THR A 24 -17.94 11.99 -4.29
C THR A 24 -17.56 10.82 -3.38
N TYR A 25 -16.26 10.72 -3.06
CA TYR A 25 -15.75 9.73 -2.12
C TYR A 25 -14.81 10.40 -1.11
N ASP A 26 -15.28 10.54 0.12
CA ASP A 26 -14.53 11.17 1.21
C ASP A 26 -13.64 10.13 1.91
N TYR A 27 -12.33 10.20 1.64
CA TYR A 27 -11.34 9.32 2.25
C TYR A 27 -11.16 9.57 3.75
N ASP A 28 -11.36 10.80 4.23
CA ASP A 28 -11.23 11.13 5.65
C ASP A 28 -12.35 10.51 6.48
N GLN A 29 -13.53 10.31 5.86
CA GLN A 29 -14.63 9.56 6.48
C GLN A 29 -14.48 8.05 6.32
N ALA A 30 -13.97 7.58 5.18
CA ALA A 30 -13.89 6.15 4.87
C ALA A 30 -12.72 5.43 5.56
N PHE A 31 -11.63 6.13 5.86
CA PHE A 31 -10.40 5.54 6.40
C PHE A 31 -9.81 6.37 7.53
N GLY A 32 -9.37 5.72 8.61
CA GLY A 32 -8.66 6.40 9.70
C GLY A 32 -7.24 6.86 9.33
N THR A 33 -6.58 6.13 8.42
CA THR A 33 -5.27 6.46 7.87
C THR A 33 -5.21 5.99 6.43
N TYR A 34 -4.66 6.82 5.54
CA TYR A 34 -4.45 6.50 4.13
C TYR A 34 -3.25 7.27 3.58
N HIS A 35 -2.77 6.87 2.41
CA HIS A 35 -1.70 7.54 1.69
C HIS A 35 -2.21 8.27 0.45
N THR A 36 -1.48 9.27 -0.04
CA THR A 36 -1.73 9.91 -1.33
C THR A 36 -1.01 9.20 -2.47
N SER A 37 -1.37 9.51 -3.71
CA SER A 37 -0.69 8.96 -4.88
C SER A 37 0.76 9.45 -4.97
N GLU A 38 1.04 10.67 -4.53
CA GLU A 38 2.37 11.26 -4.44
C GLU A 38 3.26 10.51 -3.44
N GLU A 39 2.73 10.19 -2.26
CA GLU A 39 3.44 9.37 -1.26
C GLU A 39 3.74 7.97 -1.81
N MET A 40 2.75 7.34 -2.46
CA MET A 40 2.95 6.04 -3.11
C MET A 40 4.05 6.06 -4.18
N ALA A 41 4.13 7.12 -4.98
CA ALA A 41 5.20 7.30 -5.95
C ALA A 41 6.57 7.44 -5.27
N GLN A 42 6.63 8.16 -4.14
CA GLN A 42 7.87 8.29 -3.37
C GLN A 42 8.34 6.97 -2.76
N PHE A 43 7.42 6.16 -2.21
CA PHE A 43 7.73 4.80 -1.72
C PHE A 43 8.23 3.90 -2.84
N LEU A 44 7.62 3.97 -4.04
CA LEU A 44 8.08 3.22 -5.20
C LEU A 44 9.53 3.57 -5.59
N LEU A 45 9.89 4.86 -5.58
CA LEU A 45 11.25 5.32 -5.86
C LEU A 45 12.25 4.83 -4.81
N GLN A 46 11.88 4.89 -3.53
CA GLN A 46 12.71 4.35 -2.44
C GLN A 46 12.93 2.84 -2.59
N LEU A 47 11.89 2.09 -2.94
CA LEU A 47 11.99 0.66 -3.24
C LEU A 47 12.90 0.40 -4.45
N TYR A 48 12.78 1.20 -5.50
CA TYR A 48 13.58 1.07 -6.72
C TYR A 48 15.08 1.24 -6.43
N ASP A 49 15.46 2.28 -5.69
CA ASP A 49 16.86 2.58 -5.35
C ASP A 49 17.45 1.63 -4.29
N SER A 50 16.61 0.98 -3.49
CA SER A 50 17.07 0.06 -2.45
C SER A 50 17.51 -1.32 -2.97
N SER A 51 18.20 -2.08 -2.11
CA SER A 51 18.51 -3.50 -2.35
C SER A 51 17.34 -4.45 -2.04
N TYR A 52 16.29 -3.95 -1.38
CA TYR A 52 15.10 -4.71 -1.00
C TYR A 52 14.20 -5.02 -2.21
N THR A 53 13.18 -5.86 -2.00
CA THR A 53 12.30 -6.30 -3.09
C THR A 53 10.83 -6.04 -2.83
N VAL A 54 10.47 -5.77 -1.58
CA VAL A 54 9.10 -5.50 -1.16
C VAL A 54 9.09 -4.21 -0.38
N ASP A 55 8.15 -3.32 -0.72
CA ASP A 55 7.74 -2.22 0.14
C ASP A 55 6.25 -2.39 0.45
N TRP A 56 5.88 -2.38 1.72
CA TRP A 56 4.54 -2.76 2.16
C TRP A 56 4.09 -1.92 3.35
N VAL A 57 2.78 -1.71 3.47
CA VAL A 57 2.23 -1.02 4.64
C VAL A 57 2.08 -1.98 5.81
N ASN A 58 2.74 -1.67 6.91
CA ASN A 58 2.52 -2.35 8.18
C ASN A 58 1.10 -2.06 8.68
N ARG A 59 0.32 -3.12 8.94
CA ARG A 59 -1.10 -3.01 9.33
C ARG A 59 -1.32 -2.58 10.78
N GLU A 60 -0.28 -2.63 11.61
CA GLU A 60 -0.35 -2.20 13.01
C GLU A 60 0.04 -0.72 13.16
N THR A 61 1.07 -0.28 12.43
CA THR A 61 1.61 1.09 12.52
C THR A 61 1.20 2.00 11.38
N PHE A 62 0.63 1.46 10.30
CA PHE A 62 0.28 2.15 9.06
C PHE A 62 1.48 2.82 8.35
N THR A 63 2.69 2.35 8.59
CA THR A 63 3.92 2.87 7.95
C THR A 63 4.40 1.96 6.83
N PHE A 64 4.99 2.54 5.78
CA PHE A 64 5.71 1.78 4.75
C PHE A 64 7.02 1.20 5.29
N GLU A 65 7.27 -0.06 4.98
CA GLU A 65 8.46 -0.79 5.41
C GLU A 65 9.11 -1.55 4.25
N LEU A 66 10.39 -1.26 4.00
CA LEU A 66 11.20 -2.01 3.06
C LEU A 66 11.59 -3.38 3.63
N SER A 67 11.48 -4.43 2.82
CA SER A 67 11.87 -5.78 3.23
C SER A 67 12.33 -6.67 2.08
N ASN A 68 13.03 -7.74 2.48
CA ASN A 68 13.30 -8.89 1.62
C ASN A 68 11.99 -9.62 1.27
N PRO A 69 11.99 -10.55 0.30
CA PRO A 69 10.77 -11.28 -0.07
C PRO A 69 10.10 -11.90 1.16
N ARG A 70 8.80 -11.62 1.33
CA ARG A 70 8.00 -12.12 2.45
C ARG A 70 7.23 -13.36 2.02
N PHE A 71 7.32 -14.43 2.80
CA PHE A 71 6.57 -15.67 2.60
C PHE A 71 5.64 -15.91 3.80
N PRO A 72 4.55 -15.14 3.94
CA PRO A 72 3.62 -15.35 5.04
C PRO A 72 3.02 -16.75 4.89
N ILE A 73 3.29 -17.64 5.84
CA ILE A 73 2.60 -18.92 5.93
C ILE A 73 1.17 -18.61 6.35
N ALA A 74 0.21 -18.82 5.45
CA ALA A 74 -1.21 -18.69 5.79
C ALA A 74 -1.54 -19.70 6.89
N LYS A 75 -1.74 -19.23 8.12
CA LYS A 75 -2.31 -20.06 9.17
C LYS A 75 -3.75 -20.35 8.78
N ARG A 76 -4.10 -21.62 8.57
CA ARG A 76 -5.48 -22.07 8.37
C ARG A 76 -6.27 -21.69 9.64
N SER A 77 -7.26 -20.80 9.52
CA SER A 77 -8.20 -20.57 10.62
C SER A 77 -8.95 -21.87 10.89
N LYS A 78 -9.00 -22.30 12.15
CA LYS A 78 -9.94 -23.34 12.60
C LYS A 78 -11.35 -22.77 12.66
#